data_AF-G8NRN4-F1
#
_entry.id   AF-G8NRN4-F1
#
_cell.length_a   1.000
_cell.length_b   1.000
_cell.length_c   1.000
_cell.angle_alpha   90.00
_cell.angle_beta   90.00
_cell.angle_gamma   90.00
#
_symmetry.space_group_name_H-M   'P 1'
#
loop_
_entity.id
_entity.type
_entity.pdbx_description
1 polymer ?
#
loop_
_entity_poly.entity_id
_entity_poly.type
_entity_poly.pdbx_seq_one_letter_code
_entity_poly.pdbx_strand_id
1 'polypeptide(L)'
;MQIKLDPIEMASPWQAALLRVSAFPVPTGELNPIRFLLQNLSEVLMQKYGLRHEILLQLWNLSPQTGSNVLSAHMKAWSPEFGLGVWPDRGTPQGWTEEAMVDAAAAVFRGDEPARPSHRLLRLTTPENQRIDAAAKMRGFGVQIELFSKDPVERIEERGRELFLPSITEERFQGEPFYLPVLDRASLAAAGSAEQLDSWLCGVEVYIRESAEDKGVLILSRFPLESVLEEVARLFASKQALQSL
;
A
#
# COMPACT_ATOMS: atom_id res chain seq x y z
N MET A 1 -14.43 -18.83 -5.10
CA MET A 1 -13.18 -18.80 -4.33
C MET A 1 -13.50 -18.29 -2.93
N GLN A 2 -13.09 -19.01 -1.89
CA GLN A 2 -13.22 -18.53 -0.51
C GLN A 2 -12.03 -17.60 -0.22
N ILE A 3 -12.31 -16.35 0.16
CA ILE A 3 -11.28 -15.42 0.60
C ILE A 3 -10.80 -15.89 1.97
N LYS A 4 -9.49 -16.13 2.10
CA LYS A 4 -8.86 -16.47 3.38
C LYS A 4 -7.86 -15.39 3.75
N LEU A 5 -7.99 -14.87 4.96
CA LEU A 5 -7.06 -13.94 5.57
C LEU A 5 -6.19 -14.72 6.56
N ASP A 6 -4.88 -14.69 6.34
CA ASP A 6 -3.93 -15.27 7.27
C ASP A 6 -3.58 -14.22 8.33
N PRO A 7 -3.91 -14.43 9.62
CA PRO A 7 -3.59 -13.47 10.66
C PRO A 7 -2.08 -13.33 10.84
N ILE A 8 -1.64 -12.13 11.14
CA ILE A 8 -0.26 -11.80 11.50
C ILE A 8 -0.27 -11.35 12.96
N GLU A 9 0.60 -11.94 13.78
CA GLU A 9 0.74 -11.58 15.20
C GLU A 9 1.28 -10.15 15.33
N MET A 10 0.61 -9.33 16.14
CA MET A 10 0.90 -7.91 16.31
C MET A 10 0.72 -7.48 17.76
N ALA A 11 1.42 -6.42 18.16
CA ALA A 11 1.19 -5.75 19.43
C ALA A 11 -0.14 -4.97 19.40
N SER A 12 -0.94 -5.13 20.45
CA SER A 12 -2.19 -4.36 20.64
C SER A 12 -1.91 -2.84 20.63
N PRO A 13 -2.76 -2.01 20.00
CA PRO A 13 -4.08 -2.32 19.46
C PRO A 13 -4.09 -2.75 17.98
N TRP A 14 -2.92 -2.97 17.37
CA TRP A 14 -2.84 -3.33 15.96
C TRP A 14 -3.28 -4.75 15.70
N GLN A 15 -4.00 -4.92 14.60
CA GLN A 15 -4.30 -6.22 14.00
C GLN A 15 -3.82 -6.21 12.55
N ALA A 16 -3.21 -7.30 12.12
CA ALA A 16 -2.77 -7.46 10.75
C ALA A 16 -3.22 -8.79 10.17
N ALA A 17 -3.47 -8.78 8.86
CA ALA A 17 -3.81 -9.96 8.10
C ALA A 17 -3.21 -9.88 6.69
N LEU A 18 -2.86 -11.03 6.14
CA LEU A 18 -2.42 -11.17 4.76
C LEU A 18 -3.52 -11.87 3.94
N LEU A 19 -3.99 -11.19 2.90
CA LEU A 19 -4.77 -11.81 1.84
C LEU A 19 -3.84 -12.33 0.77
N ARG A 20 -3.59 -13.64 0.75
CA ARG A 20 -2.69 -14.23 -0.26
C ARG A 20 -3.27 -14.14 -1.66
N VAL A 21 -2.38 -13.90 -2.61
CA VAL A 21 -2.65 -14.02 -4.05
C VAL A 21 -1.61 -14.95 -4.67
N SER A 22 -1.92 -15.58 -5.78
CA SER A 22 -0.94 -16.48 -6.43
C SER A 22 0.24 -15.74 -7.05
N ALA A 23 -0.01 -14.56 -7.63
CA ALA A 23 1.02 -13.67 -8.20
C ALA A 23 0.45 -12.26 -8.40
N PHE A 24 1.34 -11.30 -8.68
CA PHE A 24 0.98 -10.03 -9.30
C PHE A 24 1.44 -10.00 -10.76
N PRO A 25 0.62 -9.53 -11.73
CA PRO A 25 -0.78 -9.16 -11.57
C PRO A 25 -1.65 -10.34 -11.11
N VAL A 26 -2.63 -10.07 -10.25
CA VAL A 26 -3.54 -11.06 -9.69
C VAL A 26 -4.32 -11.74 -10.81
N PRO A 27 -4.32 -13.09 -10.89
CA PRO A 27 -5.07 -13.79 -11.91
C PRO A 27 -6.56 -13.46 -11.88
N THR A 28 -7.19 -13.43 -13.05
CA THR A 28 -8.60 -13.04 -13.23
C THR A 28 -9.57 -13.80 -12.30
N GLY A 29 -9.29 -15.08 -12.02
CA GLY A 29 -10.11 -15.90 -11.12
C GLY A 29 -10.07 -15.48 -9.64
N GLU A 30 -8.99 -14.81 -9.22
CA GLU A 30 -8.79 -14.31 -7.85
C GLU A 30 -9.17 -12.82 -7.73
N LEU A 31 -9.04 -12.07 -8.81
CA LEU A 31 -9.12 -10.62 -8.83
C LEU A 31 -10.49 -10.06 -8.40
N ASN A 32 -11.59 -10.65 -8.89
CA ASN A 32 -12.94 -10.14 -8.60
C ASN A 32 -13.29 -10.21 -7.10
N PRO A 33 -13.11 -11.35 -6.39
CA PRO A 33 -13.27 -11.41 -4.94
C PRO A 33 -12.40 -10.38 -4.19
N ILE A 34 -11.14 -10.21 -4.59
CA ILE A 34 -10.21 -9.25 -3.95
C ILE A 34 -10.69 -7.81 -4.16
N ARG A 35 -11.06 -7.45 -5.39
CA ARG A 35 -11.62 -6.14 -5.72
C ARG A 35 -12.85 -5.84 -4.90
N PHE A 36 -13.74 -6.83 -4.80
CA PHE A 36 -14.95 -6.72 -4.01
C PHE A 36 -14.64 -6.49 -2.53
N LEU A 37 -13.83 -7.35 -1.91
CA LEU A 37 -13.46 -7.22 -0.50
C LEU A 37 -12.86 -5.84 -0.22
N LEU A 38 -11.82 -5.45 -0.97
CA LEU A 38 -11.12 -4.21 -0.72
C LEU A 38 -12.01 -2.99 -0.98
N GLN A 39 -12.90 -3.01 -1.97
CA GLN A 39 -13.82 -1.89 -2.23
C GLN A 39 -14.80 -1.68 -1.07
N ASN A 40 -15.40 -2.76 -0.58
CA ASN A 40 -16.36 -2.67 0.53
C ASN A 40 -15.63 -2.39 1.86
N LEU A 41 -14.39 -2.85 2.02
CA LEU A 41 -13.55 -2.49 3.15
C LEU A 41 -13.29 -0.98 3.17
N SER A 42 -12.83 -0.39 2.06
CA SER A 42 -12.64 1.07 1.96
C SER A 42 -13.96 1.81 2.24
N GLU A 43 -15.09 1.32 1.71
CA GLU A 43 -16.42 1.91 1.94
C GLU A 43 -16.81 1.92 3.44
N VAL A 44 -16.63 0.78 4.14
CA VAL A 44 -16.90 0.67 5.58
C VAL A 44 -16.00 1.61 6.39
N LEU A 45 -14.70 1.66 6.08
CA LEU A 45 -13.73 2.52 6.76
C LEU A 45 -14.07 4.00 6.60
N MET A 46 -14.47 4.41 5.40
CA MET A 46 -14.86 5.80 5.13
C MET A 46 -16.20 6.15 5.79
N GLN A 47 -17.25 5.35 5.58
CA GLN A 47 -18.61 5.71 6.00
C GLN A 47 -18.84 5.51 7.51
N LYS A 48 -18.41 4.37 8.06
CA LYS A 48 -18.68 4.01 9.45
C LYS A 48 -17.64 4.60 10.39
N TYR A 49 -16.37 4.52 9.99
CA TYR A 49 -15.27 5.02 10.82
C TYR A 49 -14.91 6.44 10.49
N GLY A 50 -15.49 7.07 9.45
CA GLY A 50 -15.24 8.48 9.12
C GLY A 50 -13.77 8.77 8.84
N LEU A 51 -13.09 7.83 8.18
CA LEU A 51 -11.68 7.96 7.81
C LEU A 51 -11.55 8.60 6.43
N ARG A 52 -10.53 9.41 6.25
CA ARG A 52 -10.09 9.92 4.95
C ARG A 52 -9.30 8.84 4.24
N HIS A 53 -9.40 8.80 2.91
CA HIS A 53 -8.78 7.76 2.10
C HIS A 53 -7.77 8.38 1.11
N GLU A 54 -6.51 7.98 1.29
CA GLU A 54 -5.41 8.34 0.41
C GLU A 54 -4.88 7.12 -0.34
N ILE A 55 -4.56 7.31 -1.61
CA ILE A 55 -4.16 6.23 -2.52
C ILE A 55 -2.81 6.58 -3.13
N LEU A 56 -1.88 5.64 -3.01
CA LEU A 56 -0.54 5.74 -3.58
C LEU A 56 -0.23 4.56 -4.49
N LEU A 57 0.65 4.78 -5.46
CA LEU A 57 1.16 3.77 -6.38
C LEU A 57 2.68 3.63 -6.23
N GLN A 58 3.16 2.40 -6.13
CA GLN A 58 4.55 2.03 -6.03
C GLN A 58 5.19 1.95 -7.42
N LEU A 59 5.96 2.96 -7.81
CA LEU A 59 6.55 3.03 -9.15
C LEU A 59 7.56 1.93 -9.43
N TRP A 60 8.24 1.42 -8.40
CA TRP A 60 9.22 0.36 -8.60
C TRP A 60 8.54 -0.94 -9.06
N ASN A 61 7.29 -1.18 -8.65
CA ASN A 61 6.52 -2.36 -9.05
C ASN A 61 5.75 -2.15 -10.37
N LEU A 62 5.84 -0.99 -11.00
CA LEU A 62 5.21 -0.71 -12.29
C LEU A 62 6.10 -1.21 -13.44
N SER A 63 5.68 -2.28 -14.06
CA SER A 63 6.20 -2.86 -15.29
C SER A 63 5.15 -2.73 -16.41
N PRO A 64 5.53 -2.91 -17.68
CA PRO A 64 4.58 -3.00 -18.79
C PRO A 64 3.42 -3.97 -18.55
N GLN A 65 3.69 -5.07 -17.83
CA GLN A 65 2.70 -6.10 -17.50
C GLN A 65 1.91 -5.79 -16.22
N THR A 66 2.45 -4.97 -15.31
CA THR A 66 1.86 -4.68 -13.99
C THR A 66 1.22 -3.30 -13.88
N GLY A 67 0.74 -2.73 -14.99
CA GLY A 67 -0.16 -1.56 -14.96
C GLY A 67 0.45 -0.24 -15.40
N SER A 68 1.68 -0.21 -15.94
CA SER A 68 2.24 1.02 -16.50
C SER A 68 1.38 1.57 -17.65
N ASN A 69 0.80 0.70 -18.49
CA ASN A 69 -0.13 1.11 -19.56
C ASN A 69 -1.37 1.81 -19.00
N VAL A 70 -1.93 1.31 -17.89
CA VAL A 70 -3.11 1.90 -17.23
C VAL A 70 -2.72 3.26 -16.64
N LEU A 71 -1.59 3.34 -15.95
CA LEU A 71 -1.08 4.59 -15.42
C LEU A 71 -0.84 5.61 -16.54
N SER A 72 -0.12 5.26 -17.60
CA SER A 72 0.16 6.16 -18.72
C SER A 72 -1.12 6.67 -19.41
N ALA A 73 -2.13 5.82 -19.58
CA ALA A 73 -3.41 6.21 -20.17
C ALA A 73 -4.19 7.22 -19.31
N HIS A 74 -3.96 7.24 -18.00
CA HIS A 74 -4.71 8.06 -17.05
C HIS A 74 -3.88 9.12 -16.31
N MET A 75 -2.56 9.15 -16.50
CA MET A 75 -1.63 9.95 -15.70
C MET A 75 -1.99 11.44 -15.69
N LYS A 76 -2.37 11.99 -16.86
CA LYS A 76 -2.81 13.38 -16.97
C LYS A 76 -4.10 13.66 -16.17
N ALA A 77 -5.04 12.71 -16.18
CA ALA A 77 -6.31 12.86 -15.46
C ALA A 77 -6.13 12.71 -13.95
N TRP A 78 -5.21 11.84 -13.51
CA TRP A 78 -4.94 11.58 -12.10
C TRP A 78 -4.04 12.61 -11.42
N SER A 79 -3.35 13.44 -12.20
CA SER A 79 -2.46 14.52 -11.73
C SER A 79 -1.59 14.10 -10.54
N PRO A 80 -0.84 13.00 -10.63
CA PRO A 80 -0.18 12.45 -9.46
C PRO A 80 1.00 13.34 -9.02
N GLU A 81 1.26 13.33 -7.73
CA GLU A 81 2.44 13.95 -7.13
C GLU A 81 3.46 12.86 -6.76
N PHE A 82 4.74 13.12 -7.01
CA PHE A 82 5.81 12.20 -6.69
C PHE A 82 6.29 12.41 -5.25
N GLY A 83 6.67 11.31 -4.60
CA GLY A 83 7.38 11.36 -3.33
C GLY A 83 8.18 10.09 -3.09
N LEU A 84 8.58 9.88 -1.84
CA LEU A 84 9.46 8.79 -1.46
C LEU A 84 8.78 7.82 -0.48
N GLY A 85 8.79 6.55 -0.86
CA GLY A 85 8.49 5.44 0.02
C GLY A 85 9.72 5.10 0.86
N VAL A 86 9.53 5.01 2.17
CA VAL A 86 10.60 4.72 3.13
C VAL A 86 10.29 3.41 3.83
N TRP A 87 11.23 2.48 3.80
CA TRP A 87 11.16 1.23 4.54
C TRP A 87 11.81 1.45 5.90
N PRO A 88 11.04 1.56 6.99
CA PRO A 88 11.58 1.99 8.26
C PRO A 88 12.43 0.91 8.96
N ASP A 89 12.30 -0.35 8.56
CA ASP A 89 13.09 -1.49 9.02
C ASP A 89 14.37 -1.71 8.19
N ARG A 90 14.57 -0.93 7.12
CA ARG A 90 15.70 -1.08 6.18
C ARG A 90 16.60 0.14 6.20
N GLY A 91 17.72 0.04 5.49
CA GLY A 91 18.60 1.17 5.26
C GLY A 91 17.90 2.31 4.50
N THR A 92 18.44 3.51 4.65
CA THR A 92 17.96 4.71 3.96
C THR A 92 18.00 4.52 2.45
N PRO A 93 17.10 5.14 1.67
CA PRO A 93 17.16 5.09 0.21
C PRO A 93 18.54 5.54 -0.30
N GLN A 94 19.14 4.72 -1.17
CA GLN A 94 20.48 4.95 -1.71
C GLN A 94 20.49 4.87 -3.23
N GLY A 95 21.33 5.68 -3.86
CA GLY A 95 21.50 5.64 -5.30
C GLY A 95 22.15 4.41 -5.87
N TRP A 96 21.99 4.32 -7.19
CA TRP A 96 22.83 3.46 -7.98
C TRP A 96 24.28 3.92 -7.81
N THR A 97 25.03 3.20 -6.99
CA THR A 97 26.48 3.15 -7.09
C THR A 97 26.85 2.25 -8.26
N GLU A 98 28.08 2.38 -8.78
CA GLU A 98 28.58 1.48 -9.81
C GLU A 98 28.53 0.01 -9.34
N GLU A 99 28.93 -0.24 -8.10
CA GLU A 99 28.84 -1.54 -7.45
C GLU A 99 27.39 -2.05 -7.38
N ALA A 100 26.44 -1.23 -6.94
CA ALA A 100 25.03 -1.60 -6.90
C ALA A 100 24.48 -1.93 -8.29
N MET A 101 24.90 -1.21 -9.33
CA MET A 101 24.50 -1.51 -10.71
C MET A 101 25.07 -2.86 -11.19
N VAL A 102 26.33 -3.15 -10.87
CA VAL A 102 26.97 -4.44 -11.19
C VAL A 102 26.27 -5.58 -10.46
N ASP A 103 25.96 -5.41 -9.17
CA ASP A 103 25.27 -6.40 -8.36
C ASP A 103 23.84 -6.64 -8.85
N ALA A 104 23.12 -5.58 -9.22
CA ALA A 104 21.78 -5.68 -9.80
C ALA A 104 21.81 -6.40 -11.15
N ALA A 105 22.78 -6.10 -12.01
CA ALA A 105 22.95 -6.81 -13.26
C ALA A 105 23.24 -8.30 -13.01
N ALA A 106 24.12 -8.61 -12.07
CA ALA A 106 24.46 -9.98 -11.69
C ALA A 106 23.26 -10.73 -11.10
N ALA A 107 22.42 -10.08 -10.29
CA ALA A 107 21.18 -10.64 -9.77
C ALA A 107 20.22 -11.04 -10.90
N VAL A 108 20.04 -10.17 -11.89
CA VAL A 108 19.21 -10.47 -13.08
C VAL A 108 19.73 -11.70 -13.83
N PHE A 109 21.05 -11.85 -14.00
CA PHE A 109 21.63 -13.03 -14.64
C PHE A 109 21.41 -14.34 -13.86
N ARG A 110 21.30 -14.25 -12.52
CA ARG A 110 20.97 -15.41 -11.67
C ARG A 110 19.48 -15.71 -11.58
N GLY A 111 18.63 -14.81 -12.08
CA GLY A 111 17.19 -14.87 -11.88
C GLY A 111 16.73 -14.37 -10.51
N ASP A 112 17.61 -13.69 -9.77
CA ASP A 112 17.28 -13.01 -8.52
C ASP A 112 16.62 -11.66 -8.79
N GLU A 113 15.89 -11.13 -7.81
CA GLU A 113 15.34 -9.78 -7.87
C GLU A 113 16.43 -8.74 -7.57
N PRO A 114 16.73 -7.80 -8.49
CA PRO A 114 17.77 -6.81 -8.26
C PRO A 114 17.36 -5.81 -7.16
N ALA A 115 18.35 -5.33 -6.40
CA ALA A 115 18.16 -4.23 -5.46
C ALA A 115 17.59 -3.01 -6.19
N ARG A 116 16.64 -2.30 -5.56
CA ARG A 116 15.96 -1.16 -6.15
C ARG A 116 16.47 0.13 -5.48
N PRO A 117 16.99 1.11 -6.23
CA PRO A 117 17.70 2.28 -5.69
C PRO A 117 16.77 3.30 -5.04
N SER A 118 15.48 3.27 -5.38
CA SER A 118 14.53 4.25 -4.86
C SER A 118 13.13 3.68 -4.91
N HIS A 119 12.43 3.77 -3.80
CA HIS A 119 11.04 3.37 -3.68
C HIS A 119 10.16 4.59 -3.97
N ARG A 120 10.07 5.01 -5.23
CA ARG A 120 9.26 6.17 -5.63
C ARG A 120 7.76 5.89 -5.50
N LEU A 121 7.04 6.80 -4.85
CA LEU A 121 5.59 6.75 -4.72
C LEU A 121 4.92 7.80 -5.62
N LEU A 122 3.76 7.47 -6.17
CA LEU A 122 2.82 8.42 -6.75
C LEU A 122 1.60 8.56 -5.87
N ARG A 123 1.35 9.76 -5.33
CA ARG A 123 0.11 10.11 -4.64
C ARG A 123 -0.88 10.67 -5.65
N LEU A 124 -2.11 10.16 -5.67
CA LEU A 124 -3.15 10.71 -6.55
C LEU A 124 -3.75 11.96 -5.91
N THR A 125 -3.76 13.11 -6.60
CA THR A 125 -4.22 14.40 -6.04
C THR A 125 -5.62 14.81 -6.51
N THR A 126 -6.29 13.96 -7.29
CA THR A 126 -7.66 14.20 -7.75
C THR A 126 -8.69 14.15 -6.61
N PRO A 127 -9.93 14.60 -6.84
CA PRO A 127 -11.03 14.43 -5.89
C PRO A 127 -11.22 12.96 -5.46
N GLU A 128 -11.69 12.74 -4.23
CA GLU A 128 -11.76 11.43 -3.58
C GLU A 128 -12.44 10.35 -4.43
N ASN A 129 -13.58 10.66 -5.07
CA ASN A 129 -14.29 9.72 -5.94
C ASN A 129 -13.44 9.28 -7.15
N GLN A 130 -12.68 10.20 -7.76
CA GLN A 130 -11.80 9.90 -8.87
C GLN A 130 -10.57 9.08 -8.42
N ARG A 131 -10.08 9.31 -7.20
CA ARG A 131 -9.03 8.48 -6.62
C ARG A 131 -9.52 7.06 -6.38
N ILE A 132 -10.71 6.89 -5.82
CA ILE A 132 -11.34 5.56 -5.63
C ILE A 132 -11.49 4.83 -6.98
N ASP A 133 -11.93 5.53 -8.03
CA ASP A 133 -12.02 4.97 -9.38
C ASP A 133 -10.65 4.60 -9.96
N ALA A 134 -9.61 5.37 -9.65
CA ALA A 134 -8.24 5.06 -10.05
C ALA A 134 -7.70 3.83 -9.31
N ALA A 135 -7.93 3.74 -8.00
CA ALA A 135 -7.60 2.56 -7.20
C ALA A 135 -8.31 1.32 -7.73
N ALA A 136 -9.59 1.39 -8.07
CA ALA A 136 -10.32 0.26 -8.65
C ALA A 136 -9.66 -0.26 -9.96
N LYS A 137 -9.09 0.63 -10.77
CA LYS A 137 -8.36 0.28 -11.99
C LYS A 137 -6.98 -0.30 -11.71
N MET A 138 -6.27 0.22 -10.71
CA MET A 138 -4.91 -0.21 -10.34
C MET A 138 -4.88 -1.43 -9.41
N ARG A 139 -6.02 -1.80 -8.83
CA ARG A 139 -6.12 -2.95 -7.94
C ARG A 139 -5.91 -4.27 -8.69
N GLY A 140 -5.08 -5.11 -8.09
CA GLY A 140 -4.60 -6.39 -8.59
C GLY A 140 -3.24 -6.32 -9.25
N PHE A 141 -2.60 -5.15 -9.35
CA PHE A 141 -1.36 -5.01 -10.12
C PHE A 141 -0.09 -5.14 -9.28
N GLY A 142 -0.17 -5.15 -7.95
CA GLY A 142 1.00 -5.27 -7.07
C GLY A 142 1.64 -3.92 -6.73
N VAL A 143 0.89 -2.82 -6.91
CA VAL A 143 1.42 -1.46 -6.88
C VAL A 143 0.69 -0.56 -5.90
N GLN A 144 -0.50 -0.94 -5.44
CA GLN A 144 -1.35 -0.03 -4.67
C GLN A 144 -1.00 -0.02 -3.18
N ILE A 145 -1.04 1.18 -2.59
CA ILE A 145 -1.08 1.42 -1.14
C ILE A 145 -2.31 2.29 -0.86
N GLU A 146 -3.14 1.90 0.10
CA GLU A 146 -4.26 2.69 0.63
C GLU A 146 -3.96 3.05 2.09
N LEU A 147 -4.09 4.33 2.42
CA LEU A 147 -3.94 4.85 3.77
C LEU A 147 -5.28 5.42 4.24
N PHE A 148 -5.71 5.03 5.44
CA PHE A 148 -6.89 5.57 6.08
C PHE A 148 -6.53 6.23 7.40
N SER A 149 -6.98 7.47 7.60
CA SER A 149 -6.71 8.24 8.81
C SER A 149 -7.81 9.25 9.09
N LYS A 150 -7.99 9.62 10.35
CA LYS A 150 -8.73 10.82 10.77
C LYS A 150 -8.04 12.12 10.35
N ASP A 151 -6.71 12.12 10.34
CA ASP A 151 -5.93 13.31 10.03
C ASP A 151 -5.95 13.62 8.52
N PRO A 152 -5.90 14.90 8.14
CA PRO A 152 -5.70 15.29 6.75
C PRO A 152 -4.32 14.82 6.25
N VAL A 153 -4.21 14.55 4.95
CA VAL A 153 -2.99 13.98 4.36
C VAL A 153 -1.76 14.84 4.61
N GLU A 154 -1.91 16.17 4.61
CA GLU A 154 -0.82 17.12 4.85
C GLU A 154 -0.17 16.89 6.23
N ARG A 155 -0.97 16.50 7.23
CA ARG A 155 -0.48 16.21 8.58
C ARG A 155 0.28 14.88 8.64
N ILE A 156 -0.14 13.90 7.85
CA ILE A 156 0.56 12.61 7.71
C ILE A 156 1.92 12.85 7.02
N GLU A 157 1.94 13.68 5.98
CA GLU A 157 3.15 14.03 5.23
C GLU A 157 4.14 14.83 6.08
N GLU A 158 3.65 15.77 6.90
CA GLU A 158 4.47 16.51 7.86
C GLU A 158 5.16 15.57 8.84
N ARG A 159 4.41 14.65 9.47
CA ARG A 159 4.99 13.63 10.38
C ARG A 159 5.96 12.70 9.68
N GLY A 160 5.64 12.26 8.46
CA GLY A 160 6.53 11.43 7.65
C GLY A 160 7.83 12.14 7.32
N ARG A 161 7.76 13.45 6.99
CA ARG A 161 8.96 14.28 6.80
C ARG A 161 9.77 14.39 8.09
N GLU A 162 9.14 14.72 9.22
CA GLU A 162 9.83 14.81 10.51
C GLU A 162 10.53 13.52 10.91
N LEU A 163 9.90 12.37 10.65
CA LEU A 163 10.44 11.07 11.02
C LEU A 163 11.54 10.58 10.08
N PHE A 164 11.30 10.64 8.76
CA PHE A 164 12.16 9.94 7.80
C PHE A 164 13.27 10.82 7.24
N LEU A 165 13.02 12.11 6.98
CA LEU A 165 14.00 13.00 6.35
C LEU A 165 15.35 13.08 7.10
N PRO A 166 15.40 13.13 8.45
CA PRO A 166 16.68 13.22 9.16
C PRO A 166 17.66 12.07 8.88
N SER A 167 17.15 10.90 8.49
CA SER A 167 17.97 9.75 8.13
C SER A 167 18.49 9.78 6.68
N ILE A 168 17.88 10.58 5.80
CA ILE A 168 18.18 10.60 4.37
C ILE A 168 19.40 11.50 4.11
N THR A 169 20.54 10.88 3.80
CA THR A 169 21.81 11.58 3.60
C THR A 169 22.03 12.08 2.17
N GLU A 170 21.42 11.44 1.17
CA GLU A 170 21.61 11.83 -0.24
C GLU A 170 20.71 13.02 -0.62
N GLU A 171 21.33 14.13 -1.02
CA GLU A 171 20.66 15.39 -1.37
C GLU A 171 19.51 15.22 -2.37
N ARG A 172 19.69 14.36 -3.38
CA ARG A 172 18.67 14.10 -4.42
C ARG A 172 17.37 13.48 -3.90
N PHE A 173 17.37 12.95 -2.67
CA PHE A 173 16.18 12.44 -2.01
C PHE A 173 15.64 13.37 -0.92
N GLN A 174 16.36 14.43 -0.55
CA GLN A 174 15.94 15.36 0.51
C GLN A 174 14.90 16.39 0.02
N GLY A 175 14.83 16.60 -1.29
CA GLY A 175 13.92 17.56 -1.93
C GLY A 175 12.50 17.05 -2.20
N GLU A 176 12.14 15.84 -1.74
CA GLU A 176 10.85 15.24 -2.08
C GLU A 176 9.68 15.94 -1.37
N PRO A 177 8.51 16.07 -2.02
CA PRO A 177 7.31 16.68 -1.42
C PRO A 177 6.82 15.96 -0.17
N PHE A 178 6.91 14.63 -0.14
CA PHE A 178 6.50 13.80 0.98
C PHE A 178 7.36 12.54 1.14
N TYR A 179 7.33 11.98 2.35
CA TYR A 179 7.99 10.74 2.76
C TYR A 179 6.97 9.89 3.49
N LEU A 180 6.67 8.70 2.98
CA LEU A 180 5.62 7.84 3.57
C LEU A 180 6.11 6.39 3.73
N PRO A 181 5.60 5.68 4.75
CA PRO A 181 6.08 4.34 5.06
C PRO A 181 5.66 3.32 3.99
N VAL A 182 6.59 2.40 3.71
CA VAL A 182 6.34 1.17 2.97
C VAL A 182 6.59 0.02 3.93
N LEU A 183 5.57 -0.79 4.18
CA LEU A 183 5.62 -1.89 5.14
C LEU A 183 5.30 -3.21 4.44
N ASP A 184 6.02 -4.26 4.81
CA ASP A 184 5.66 -5.66 4.57
C ASP A 184 5.63 -6.42 5.90
N ARG A 185 5.44 -7.75 5.87
CA ARG A 185 5.46 -8.56 7.10
C ARG A 185 6.79 -8.51 7.85
N ALA A 186 7.92 -8.36 7.15
CA ALA A 186 9.21 -8.24 7.80
C ALA A 186 9.32 -6.92 8.55
N SER A 187 8.83 -5.81 7.95
CA SER A 187 8.69 -4.54 8.65
C SER A 187 7.84 -4.71 9.92
N LEU A 188 6.67 -5.35 9.83
CA LEU A 188 5.80 -5.53 11.00
C LEU A 188 6.49 -6.31 12.15
N ALA A 189 7.25 -7.34 11.81
CA ALA A 189 8.04 -8.08 12.80
C ALA A 189 9.18 -7.23 13.39
N ALA A 190 9.82 -6.37 12.59
CA ALA A 190 10.91 -5.52 13.00
C ALA A 190 10.48 -4.36 13.93
N ALA A 191 9.24 -3.89 13.85
CA ALA A 191 8.73 -2.82 14.72
C ALA A 191 8.86 -3.17 16.21
N GLY A 192 8.67 -4.45 16.58
CA GLY A 192 8.85 -4.95 17.94
C GLY A 192 7.87 -4.41 19.02
N SER A 193 7.11 -3.34 18.74
CA SER A 193 6.15 -2.71 19.65
C SER A 193 5.07 -1.94 18.88
N ALA A 194 3.95 -1.64 19.55
CA ALA A 194 2.88 -0.84 18.97
C ALA A 194 3.28 0.62 18.79
N GLU A 195 4.06 1.17 19.73
CA GLU A 195 4.55 2.55 19.71
C GLU A 195 5.49 2.80 18.52
N GLN A 196 6.37 1.83 18.22
CA GLN A 196 7.25 1.92 17.05
C GLN A 196 6.45 1.90 15.75
N LEU A 197 5.42 1.06 15.67
CA LEU A 197 4.55 0.98 14.50
C LEU A 197 3.71 2.25 14.34
N ASP A 198 3.24 2.84 15.44
CA ASP A 198 2.54 4.13 15.46
C ASP A 198 3.40 5.26 14.91
N SER A 199 4.66 5.28 15.33
CA SER A 199 5.65 6.22 14.79
C SER A 199 5.79 6.04 13.29
N TRP A 200 6.06 4.81 12.82
CA TRP A 200 6.25 4.52 11.39
C TRP A 200 5.03 4.88 10.54
N LEU A 201 3.82 4.64 11.03
CA LEU A 201 2.58 4.91 10.30
C LEU A 201 2.16 6.38 10.28
N CYS A 202 2.84 7.26 11.00
CA CYS A 202 2.63 8.71 10.90
C CYS A 202 1.17 9.15 11.17
N GLY A 203 0.43 8.38 11.98
CA GLY A 203 -0.98 8.61 12.28
C GLY A 203 -1.98 7.99 11.30
N VAL A 204 -1.53 7.15 10.36
CA VAL A 204 -2.41 6.24 9.62
C VAL A 204 -3.01 5.22 10.59
N GLU A 205 -4.31 4.96 10.50
CA GLU A 205 -5.05 4.02 11.36
C GLU A 205 -5.36 2.70 10.66
N VAL A 206 -5.49 2.71 9.33
CA VAL A 206 -5.54 1.49 8.51
C VAL A 206 -4.61 1.65 7.32
N TYR A 207 -3.76 0.66 7.12
CA TYR A 207 -2.79 0.57 6.04
C TYR A 207 -3.08 -0.68 5.22
N ILE A 208 -3.30 -0.52 3.92
CA ILE A 208 -3.49 -1.63 2.98
C ILE A 208 -2.45 -1.52 1.89
N ARG A 209 -1.73 -2.60 1.60
CA ARG A 209 -0.71 -2.61 0.55
C ARG A 209 -0.73 -3.90 -0.24
N GLU A 210 -0.70 -3.78 -1.56
CA GLU A 210 -0.31 -4.87 -2.43
C GLU A 210 1.21 -5.08 -2.30
N SER A 211 1.60 -6.11 -1.55
CA SER A 211 3.00 -6.43 -1.27
C SER A 211 3.42 -7.63 -2.10
N ALA A 212 4.27 -7.37 -3.09
CA ALA A 212 4.91 -8.42 -3.87
C ALA A 212 5.83 -9.28 -2.98
N GLU A 213 6.45 -8.66 -1.97
CA GLU A 213 7.33 -9.31 -0.99
C GLU A 213 6.55 -10.37 -0.18
N ASP A 214 5.32 -10.05 0.21
CA ASP A 214 4.44 -10.96 0.96
C ASP A 214 3.57 -11.88 0.09
N LYS A 215 3.62 -11.72 -1.25
CA LYS A 215 2.75 -12.43 -2.21
C LYS A 215 1.27 -12.27 -1.85
N GLY A 216 0.85 -11.04 -1.53
CA GLY A 216 -0.51 -10.79 -1.08
C GLY A 216 -0.84 -9.33 -0.88
N VAL A 217 -2.04 -9.09 -0.36
CA VAL A 217 -2.48 -7.79 0.13
C VAL A 217 -2.35 -7.78 1.64
N LEU A 218 -1.40 -7.00 2.15
CA LEU A 218 -1.22 -6.75 3.57
C LEU A 218 -2.30 -5.77 4.03
N ILE A 219 -3.01 -6.11 5.10
CA ILE A 219 -4.01 -5.26 5.75
C ILE A 219 -3.57 -5.11 7.21
N LEU A 220 -3.40 -3.87 7.66
CA LEU A 220 -3.03 -3.51 9.02
C LEU A 220 -4.02 -2.46 9.54
N SER A 221 -4.55 -2.64 10.73
CA SER A 221 -5.65 -1.82 11.27
C SER A 221 -5.55 -1.65 12.78
N ARG A 222 -5.81 -0.44 13.29
CA ARG A 222 -6.06 -0.17 14.72
C ARG A 222 -7.45 -0.59 15.17
N PHE A 223 -8.37 -0.79 14.22
CA PHE A 223 -9.72 -1.25 14.50
C PHE A 223 -9.76 -2.79 14.48
N PRO A 224 -10.67 -3.42 15.26
CA PRO A 224 -10.87 -4.86 15.22
C PRO A 224 -11.23 -5.34 13.81
N LEU A 225 -10.27 -5.96 13.11
CA LEU A 225 -10.41 -6.42 11.72
C LEU A 225 -11.57 -7.39 11.57
N GLU A 226 -11.75 -8.31 12.51
CA GLU A 226 -12.86 -9.27 12.49
C GLU A 226 -14.22 -8.55 12.38
N SER A 227 -14.47 -7.56 13.24
CA SER A 227 -15.70 -6.78 13.21
C SER A 227 -15.84 -5.96 11.92
N VAL A 228 -14.75 -5.40 11.40
CA VAL A 228 -14.76 -4.66 10.12
C VAL A 228 -15.10 -5.60 8.96
N LEU A 229 -14.56 -6.82 8.95
CA LEU A 229 -14.79 -7.82 7.91
C LEU A 229 -16.19 -8.42 7.97
N GLU A 230 -16.77 -8.61 9.16
CA GLU A 230 -18.17 -8.99 9.33
C GLU A 230 -19.10 -7.96 8.68
N GLU A 231 -18.81 -6.65 8.81
CA GLU A 231 -19.58 -5.62 8.12
C GLU A 231 -19.51 -5.73 6.61
N VAL A 232 -18.31 -5.97 6.08
CA VAL A 232 -18.13 -6.20 4.64
C VAL A 232 -18.93 -7.41 4.17
N ALA A 233 -18.95 -8.49 4.95
CA ALA A 233 -19.75 -9.68 4.65
C ALA A 233 -21.26 -9.39 4.65
N ARG A 234 -21.76 -8.56 5.59
CA ARG A 234 -23.16 -8.12 5.62
C ARG A 234 -23.55 -7.29 4.40
N LEU A 235 -22.69 -6.35 3.99
CA LEU A 235 -22.90 -5.57 2.76
C LEU A 235 -22.98 -6.47 1.53
N PHE A 236 -22.16 -7.52 1.46
CA PHE A 236 -22.20 -8.50 0.37
C PHE A 236 -23.52 -9.26 0.31
N ALA A 237 -23.95 -9.84 1.43
CA ALA A 237 -25.22 -10.58 1.50
C ALA A 237 -26.42 -9.70 1.10
N SER A 238 -26.38 -8.42 1.51
CA SER A 238 -27.45 -7.46 1.21
C SER A 238 -27.49 -7.09 -0.29
N LYS A 239 -26.31 -6.85 -0.91
CA LYS A 239 -26.21 -6.56 -2.35
C LYS A 239 -26.65 -7.76 -3.20
N GLN A 240 -26.33 -8.99 -2.81
CA GLN A 240 -26.79 -10.21 -3.50
C GLN A 240 -28.31 -10.39 -3.41
N ALA A 241 -28.90 -10.16 -2.24
CA ALA A 241 -30.35 -10.26 -2.06
C ALA A 241 -31.10 -9.29 -2.99
N LEU A 242 -30.63 -8.05 -3.11
CA LEU A 242 -31.22 -7.03 -3.99
C LEU A 242 -31.13 -7.38 -5.49
N GLN A 243 -30.09 -8.10 -5.91
CA GLN A 243 -29.92 -8.53 -7.31
C GLN A 243 -30.79 -9.74 -7.68
N SER A 244 -31.36 -10.43 -6.68
CA SER A 244 -32.23 -11.59 -6.87
C SER A 244 -33.73 -11.26 -6.90
N LEU A 245 -34.08 -9.99 -6.70
CA LEU A 245 -35.43 -9.44 -6.82
C LEU A 245 -35.67 -8.86 -8.20
#